data_AF-A0A939BXF4-F1
#
_entry.id   AF-A0A939BXF4-F1
#
_cell.length_a   1.000
_cell.length_b   1.000
_cell.length_c   1.000
_cell.angle_alpha   90.00
_cell.angle_beta   90.00
_cell.angle_gamma   90.00
#
_symmetry.space_group_name_H-M   'P 1'
#
loop_
_entity.id
_entity.type
_entity.pdbx_description
1 polymer ?
#
loop_
_entity_poly.entity_id
_entity_poly.type
_entity_poly.pdbx_seq_one_letter_code
_entity_poly.pdbx_strand_id
1 'polypeptide(L)'
;MPEPAATAAPAGAAAHLLGRVLAALPATEHGPLVPAPGTEALPAELLLDRDWLTEQVRLRGRLWQADDDRVRTTLWWYSTSAWLPHPALASLVVTGQALSPRLADMTVHWAPDGRITGFTSRAVLTGNDPVTALGAALRETLTEVIPLLAEVGGMRQRPLWALAADSVGDRLVWIGRALGDVPAATALALPVARAIGAPFPAPHYVDVPPAHTPLDSGAATTTPARFLRRCSCCLVYETPSLGKCDACPKRSRHDREHLLQAAATRLAAD
;
A
#
# COMPACT_ATOMS: atom_id res chain seq x y z
N MET A 1 38.01 0.25 2.39
CA MET A 1 37.51 -1.12 2.57
C MET A 1 36.55 -1.42 1.43
N PRO A 2 36.74 -2.52 0.68
CA PRO A 2 35.78 -2.88 -0.36
C PRO A 2 34.49 -3.39 0.28
N GLU A 3 33.36 -2.92 -0.23
CA GLU A 3 32.02 -3.40 0.11
C GLU A 3 31.91 -4.89 -0.27
N PRO A 4 31.40 -5.78 0.61
CA PRO A 4 31.26 -7.19 0.27
C PRO A 4 30.28 -7.32 -0.90
N ALA A 5 30.71 -8.02 -1.96
CA ALA A 5 29.88 -8.31 -3.12
C ALA A 5 28.55 -8.92 -2.66
N ALA A 6 27.43 -8.29 -3.06
CA ALA A 6 26.10 -8.77 -2.76
C ALA A 6 25.94 -10.19 -3.32
N THR A 7 25.94 -11.19 -2.43
CA THR A 7 25.69 -12.58 -2.81
C THR A 7 24.29 -12.66 -3.39
N ALA A 8 24.17 -12.94 -4.69
CA ALA A 8 22.88 -13.12 -5.34
C ALA A 8 22.07 -14.20 -4.59
N ALA A 9 20.79 -13.92 -4.34
CA ALA A 9 19.90 -14.87 -3.69
C ALA A 9 19.80 -16.16 -4.54
N PRO A 10 19.68 -17.34 -3.93
CA PRO A 10 19.58 -18.61 -4.66
C PRO A 10 18.34 -18.64 -5.56
N ALA A 11 18.42 -19.34 -6.68
CA ALA A 11 17.30 -19.51 -7.60
C ALA A 11 16.07 -20.05 -6.85
N GLY A 12 14.91 -19.40 -7.03
CA GLY A 12 13.66 -19.77 -6.35
C GLY A 12 13.48 -19.21 -4.94
N ALA A 13 14.45 -18.46 -4.38
CA ALA A 13 14.33 -17.86 -3.05
C ALA A 13 13.08 -16.96 -2.91
N ALA A 14 12.78 -16.15 -3.92
CA ALA A 14 11.60 -15.29 -3.91
C ALA A 14 10.29 -16.09 -3.92
N ALA A 15 10.22 -17.15 -4.72
CA ALA A 15 9.04 -18.04 -4.75
C ALA A 15 8.86 -18.77 -3.40
N HIS A 16 9.95 -19.25 -2.79
CA HIS A 16 9.90 -19.84 -1.46
C HIS A 16 9.43 -18.84 -0.40
N LEU A 17 9.95 -17.62 -0.44
CA LEU A 17 9.56 -16.56 0.49
C LEU A 17 8.09 -16.18 0.33
N LEU A 18 7.61 -16.03 -0.91
CA LEU A 18 6.20 -15.80 -1.22
C LEU A 18 5.32 -16.95 -0.70
N GLY A 19 5.74 -18.20 -0.89
CA GLY A 19 5.03 -19.37 -0.36
C GLY A 19 4.84 -19.32 1.15
N ARG A 20 5.87 -18.87 1.90
CA ARG A 20 5.76 -18.66 3.36
C ARG A 20 4.76 -17.56 3.72
N VAL A 21 4.73 -16.47 2.95
CA VAL A 21 3.76 -15.38 3.14
C VAL A 21 2.33 -15.89 2.93
N LEU A 22 2.08 -16.59 1.83
CA LEU A 22 0.77 -17.12 1.50
C LEU A 22 0.31 -18.16 2.53
N ALA A 23 1.22 -18.98 3.07
CA ALA A 23 0.89 -19.93 4.13
C ALA A 23 0.52 -19.26 5.47
N ALA A 24 1.04 -18.07 5.75
CA ALA A 24 0.77 -17.33 6.98
C ALA A 24 -0.49 -16.46 6.90
N LEU A 25 -0.86 -15.99 5.71
CA LEU A 25 -2.02 -15.13 5.51
C LEU A 25 -3.29 -15.95 5.21
N PRO A 26 -4.48 -15.50 5.67
CA PRO A 26 -5.74 -16.07 5.23
C PRO A 26 -5.88 -16.03 3.70
N ALA A 27 -6.52 -17.03 3.11
CA ALA A 27 -6.68 -17.13 1.65
C ALA A 27 -7.40 -15.92 1.02
N THR A 28 -8.28 -15.25 1.78
CA THR A 28 -8.95 -14.00 1.37
C THR A 28 -7.98 -12.85 1.11
N GLU A 29 -6.78 -12.92 1.69
CA GLU A 29 -5.75 -11.88 1.61
C GLU A 29 -4.69 -12.16 0.53
N HIS A 30 -4.82 -13.25 -0.23
CA HIS A 30 -3.83 -13.64 -1.23
C HIS A 30 -3.91 -12.82 -2.52
N GLY A 31 -5.05 -12.19 -2.80
CA GLY A 31 -5.34 -11.51 -4.07
C GLY A 31 -4.25 -10.51 -4.53
N PRO A 32 -3.71 -9.64 -3.66
CA PRO A 32 -2.65 -8.71 -4.04
C PRO A 32 -1.29 -9.35 -4.35
N LEU A 33 -1.10 -10.62 -3.98
CA LEU A 33 0.16 -11.37 -4.05
C LEU A 33 0.14 -12.45 -5.13
N VAL A 34 -1.02 -12.71 -5.75
CA VAL A 34 -1.21 -13.73 -6.78
C VAL A 34 -2.03 -13.14 -7.94
N PRO A 35 -1.67 -13.39 -9.20
CA PRO A 35 -2.49 -12.94 -10.34
C PRO A 35 -3.92 -13.46 -10.22
N ALA A 36 -4.90 -12.56 -10.35
CA ALA A 36 -6.31 -12.93 -10.32
C ALA A 36 -6.79 -13.42 -11.70
N PRO A 37 -7.86 -14.23 -11.78
CA PRO A 37 -8.47 -14.57 -13.07
C PRO A 37 -8.81 -13.33 -13.89
N GLY A 38 -8.49 -13.34 -15.19
CA GLY A 38 -8.72 -12.21 -16.08
C GLY A 38 -7.71 -11.07 -15.94
N THR A 39 -6.62 -11.28 -15.20
CA THR A 39 -5.45 -10.38 -15.17
C THR A 39 -4.30 -10.95 -15.98
N GLU A 40 -3.51 -10.07 -16.58
CA GLU A 40 -2.26 -10.41 -17.25
C GLU A 40 -1.08 -10.03 -16.35
N ALA A 41 -0.01 -10.79 -16.46
CA ALA A 41 1.26 -10.54 -15.79
C ALA A 41 2.16 -9.73 -16.73
N LEU A 42 2.42 -8.47 -16.39
CA LEU A 42 3.27 -7.58 -17.18
C LEU A 42 4.53 -7.17 -16.42
N PRO A 43 5.64 -6.84 -17.09
CA PRO A 43 6.80 -6.24 -16.44
C PRO A 43 6.43 -4.95 -15.71
N ALA A 44 6.87 -4.78 -14.46
CA ALA A 44 6.55 -3.57 -13.69
C ALA A 44 7.30 -2.34 -14.21
N GLU A 45 8.34 -2.50 -15.04
CA GLU A 45 9.04 -1.41 -15.72
C GLU A 45 8.13 -0.64 -16.68
N LEU A 46 6.97 -1.19 -17.08
CA LEU A 46 5.95 -0.43 -17.80
C LEU A 46 5.43 0.79 -17.02
N LEU A 47 5.56 0.82 -15.68
CA LEU A 47 5.29 2.04 -14.91
C LEU A 47 6.22 3.20 -15.26
N LEU A 48 7.33 2.94 -15.95
CA LEU A 48 8.27 3.94 -16.47
C LEU A 48 7.98 4.31 -17.94
N ASP A 49 7.07 3.61 -18.60
CA ASP A 49 6.59 3.96 -19.94
C ASP A 49 5.47 5.00 -19.81
N ARG A 50 5.77 6.22 -20.28
CA ARG A 50 4.86 7.36 -20.21
C ARG A 50 3.57 7.11 -20.98
N ASP A 51 3.64 6.52 -22.16
CA ASP A 51 2.46 6.32 -23.02
C ASP A 51 1.58 5.23 -22.43
N TRP A 52 2.19 4.15 -21.91
CA TRP A 52 1.46 3.14 -21.16
C TRP A 52 0.78 3.73 -19.93
N LEU A 53 1.48 4.55 -19.15
CA LEU A 53 0.96 5.17 -17.93
C LEU A 53 -0.20 6.14 -18.24
N THR A 54 -0.06 6.99 -19.26
CA THR A 54 -1.14 7.86 -19.75
C THR A 54 -2.37 7.04 -20.15
N GLU A 55 -2.18 5.92 -20.84
CA GLU A 55 -3.28 5.04 -21.19
C GLU A 55 -3.95 4.43 -19.95
N GLN A 56 -3.17 3.96 -18.96
CA GLN A 56 -3.75 3.39 -17.73
C GLN A 56 -4.58 4.41 -16.95
N VAL A 57 -4.09 5.65 -16.83
CA VAL A 57 -4.81 6.75 -16.21
C VAL A 57 -6.10 7.05 -16.97
N ARG A 58 -6.08 7.02 -18.31
CA ARG A 58 -7.26 7.22 -19.16
C ARG A 58 -8.27 6.08 -19.03
N LEU A 59 -7.83 4.82 -19.06
CA LEU A 59 -8.68 3.63 -18.86
C LEU A 59 -9.41 3.71 -17.52
N ARG A 60 -8.66 4.00 -16.47
CA ARG A 60 -9.18 4.07 -15.11
C ARG A 60 -10.08 5.29 -14.89
N GLY A 61 -9.78 6.42 -15.54
CA GLY A 61 -10.62 7.61 -15.54
C GLY A 61 -12.04 7.36 -16.03
N ARG A 62 -12.24 6.44 -16.98
CA ARG A 62 -13.58 6.05 -17.45
C ARG A 62 -14.40 5.34 -16.38
N LEU A 63 -13.76 4.53 -15.55
CA LEU A 63 -14.43 3.81 -14.45
C LEU A 63 -14.90 4.75 -13.35
N TRP A 64 -14.16 5.84 -13.12
CA TRP A 64 -14.51 6.86 -12.13
C TRP A 64 -15.32 8.02 -12.68
N GLN A 65 -15.55 8.08 -14.00
CA GLN A 65 -16.19 9.22 -14.67
C GLN A 65 -15.57 10.57 -14.25
N ALA A 66 -14.25 10.57 -14.05
CA ALA A 66 -13.49 11.79 -13.77
C ALA A 66 -12.94 12.31 -15.09
N ASP A 67 -12.97 13.62 -15.32
CA ASP A 67 -12.44 14.25 -16.54
C ASP A 67 -11.17 15.08 -16.34
N ASP A 68 -10.83 15.36 -15.08
CA ASP A 68 -9.62 16.08 -14.70
C ASP A 68 -8.42 15.13 -14.59
N ASP A 69 -7.34 15.42 -15.33
CA ASP A 69 -6.15 14.56 -15.40
C ASP A 69 -5.44 14.42 -14.05
N ARG A 70 -5.45 15.48 -13.22
CA ARG A 70 -4.91 15.42 -11.86
C ARG A 70 -5.73 14.47 -11.00
N VAL A 71 -7.06 14.50 -11.08
CA VAL A 71 -7.95 13.57 -10.36
C VAL A 71 -7.72 12.14 -10.83
N ARG A 72 -7.75 11.88 -12.14
CA ARG A 72 -7.54 10.55 -12.71
C ARG A 72 -6.19 9.95 -12.30
N THR A 73 -5.12 10.73 -12.44
CA THR A 73 -3.77 10.31 -12.07
C THR A 73 -3.65 10.05 -10.58
N THR A 74 -4.22 10.94 -9.76
CA THR A 74 -4.21 10.80 -8.30
C THR A 74 -4.95 9.53 -7.87
N LEU A 75 -6.10 9.23 -8.48
CA LEU A 75 -6.88 8.05 -8.15
C LEU A 75 -6.22 6.76 -8.63
N TRP A 76 -5.66 6.77 -9.84
CA TRP A 76 -4.90 5.64 -10.35
C TRP A 76 -3.70 5.35 -9.44
N TRP A 77 -2.93 6.38 -9.09
CA TRP A 77 -1.80 6.24 -8.18
C TRP A 77 -2.25 5.77 -6.79
N TYR A 78 -3.33 6.34 -6.24
CA TYR A 78 -3.90 5.88 -4.96
C TYR A 78 -4.20 4.37 -4.95
N SER A 79 -4.73 3.82 -6.05
CA SER A 79 -4.96 2.37 -6.13
C SER A 79 -3.67 1.57 -6.34
N THR A 80 -2.78 2.01 -7.22
CA THR A 80 -1.57 1.27 -7.58
C THR A 80 -0.53 1.28 -6.45
N SER A 81 -0.33 2.43 -5.81
CA SER A 81 0.61 2.58 -4.70
C SER A 81 0.22 1.76 -3.48
N ALA A 82 -1.06 1.39 -3.35
CA ALA A 82 -1.55 0.52 -2.29
C ALA A 82 -1.06 -0.94 -2.45
N TRP A 83 -0.78 -1.38 -3.68
CA TRP A 83 -0.33 -2.74 -3.96
C TRP A 83 1.17 -2.86 -4.21
N LEU A 84 1.81 -1.82 -4.75
CA LEU A 84 3.23 -1.82 -5.05
C LEU A 84 4.14 -2.26 -3.87
N PRO A 85 4.01 -1.71 -2.65
CA PRO A 85 4.86 -2.12 -1.55
C PRO A 85 4.41 -3.44 -0.89
N HIS A 86 3.25 -3.98 -1.27
CA HIS A 86 2.59 -5.05 -0.52
C HIS A 86 3.41 -6.35 -0.45
N PRO A 87 4.00 -6.88 -1.55
CA PRO A 87 4.83 -8.09 -1.46
C PRO A 87 6.01 -7.93 -0.51
N ALA A 88 6.67 -6.78 -0.56
CA ALA A 88 7.85 -6.47 0.25
C ALA A 88 7.49 -6.29 1.74
N LEU A 89 6.39 -5.60 2.03
CA LEU A 89 5.90 -5.43 3.40
C LEU A 89 5.39 -6.75 3.98
N ALA A 90 4.57 -7.50 3.25
CA ALA A 90 4.02 -8.76 3.72
C ALA A 90 5.11 -9.79 4.04
N SER A 91 6.10 -9.94 3.14
CA SER A 91 7.26 -10.79 3.39
C SER A 91 8.06 -10.32 4.60
N LEU A 92 8.33 -9.01 4.73
CA LEU A 92 9.06 -8.48 5.88
C LEU A 92 8.34 -8.78 7.20
N VAL A 93 7.03 -8.53 7.28
CA VAL A 93 6.25 -8.78 8.50
C VAL A 93 6.22 -10.28 8.85
N VAL A 94 5.96 -11.15 7.87
CA VAL A 94 5.78 -12.59 8.12
C VAL A 94 7.11 -13.30 8.41
N THR A 95 8.19 -12.88 7.76
CA THR A 95 9.42 -13.69 7.70
C THR A 95 10.67 -12.99 8.20
N GLY A 96 10.61 -11.66 8.41
CA GLY A 96 11.78 -10.84 8.66
C GLY A 96 12.65 -10.56 7.43
N GLN A 97 12.29 -11.10 6.25
CA GLN A 97 12.99 -10.85 4.98
C GLN A 97 12.04 -10.16 4.01
N ALA A 98 12.54 -9.25 3.17
CA ALA A 98 11.73 -8.51 2.22
C ALA A 98 11.94 -9.01 0.78
N LEU A 99 10.84 -9.26 0.07
CA LEU A 99 10.83 -9.32 -1.39
C LEU A 99 11.22 -7.95 -1.97
N SER A 100 11.87 -7.93 -3.13
CA SER A 100 12.31 -6.69 -3.77
C SER A 100 11.13 -5.89 -4.33
N PRO A 101 10.98 -4.61 -3.97
CA PRO A 101 10.01 -3.70 -4.59
C PRO A 101 10.60 -2.92 -5.79
N ARG A 102 11.79 -3.27 -6.27
CA ARG A 102 12.38 -2.67 -7.47
C ARG A 102 11.58 -3.08 -8.69
N LEU A 103 11.29 -2.14 -9.60
CA LEU A 103 10.50 -2.42 -10.78
C LEU A 103 11.10 -3.56 -11.62
N ALA A 104 12.43 -3.59 -11.76
CA ALA A 104 13.15 -4.64 -12.48
C ALA A 104 12.92 -6.06 -11.93
N ASP A 105 12.55 -6.18 -10.66
CA ASP A 105 12.30 -7.44 -9.99
C ASP A 105 10.81 -7.80 -9.94
N MET A 106 9.93 -6.90 -10.40
CA MET A 106 8.50 -7.01 -10.17
C MET A 106 7.72 -7.32 -11.44
N THR A 107 6.62 -8.03 -11.22
CA THR A 107 5.56 -8.24 -12.22
C THR A 107 4.30 -7.61 -11.68
N VAL A 108 3.63 -6.83 -12.52
CA VAL A 108 2.34 -6.21 -12.19
C VAL A 108 1.19 -7.11 -12.63
N HIS A 109 0.18 -7.27 -11.77
CA HIS A 109 -1.06 -7.96 -12.11
C HIS A 109 -2.03 -6.93 -12.66
N TRP A 110 -2.19 -6.92 -13.98
CA TRP A 110 -2.91 -5.88 -14.72
C TRP A 110 -4.24 -6.41 -15.25
N ALA A 111 -5.31 -5.63 -15.10
CA ALA A 111 -6.59 -5.90 -15.74
C ALA A 111 -6.79 -4.98 -16.95
N PRO A 112 -7.50 -5.44 -18.02
CA PRO A 112 -7.72 -4.65 -19.25
C PRO A 112 -8.40 -3.29 -19.09
N ASP A 113 -9.00 -3.03 -17.93
CA ASP A 113 -9.65 -1.78 -17.58
C ASP A 113 -8.73 -0.78 -16.87
N GLY A 114 -7.42 -1.04 -16.86
CA GLY A 114 -6.38 -0.19 -16.30
C GLY A 114 -6.18 -0.37 -14.78
N ARG A 115 -6.86 -1.35 -14.16
CA ARG A 115 -6.62 -1.68 -12.75
C ARG A 115 -5.33 -2.46 -12.58
N ILE A 116 -4.58 -2.07 -11.55
CA ILE A 116 -3.55 -2.90 -10.95
C ILE A 116 -4.19 -3.62 -9.76
N THR A 117 -4.17 -4.95 -9.78
CA THR A 117 -4.78 -5.78 -8.71
C THR A 117 -3.77 -6.32 -7.72
N GLY A 118 -2.47 -6.26 -8.05
CA GLY A 118 -1.42 -6.82 -7.23
C GLY A 118 -0.06 -6.76 -7.91
N PHE A 119 0.94 -7.27 -7.21
CA PHE A 119 2.29 -7.43 -7.72
C PHE A 119 2.90 -8.73 -7.20
N THR A 120 3.85 -9.25 -7.95
CA THR A 120 4.77 -10.31 -7.51
C THR A 120 6.21 -9.85 -7.71
N SER A 121 7.13 -10.45 -6.95
CA SER A 121 8.56 -10.16 -7.05
C SER A 121 9.34 -11.45 -7.26
N ARG A 122 10.35 -11.41 -8.13
CA ARG A 122 11.24 -12.52 -8.44
C ARG A 122 12.56 -12.47 -7.66
N ALA A 123 12.75 -11.45 -6.82
CA ALA A 123 13.97 -11.25 -6.04
C ALA A 123 13.68 -11.03 -4.56
N VAL A 124 14.66 -11.39 -3.72
CA VAL A 124 14.68 -11.11 -2.28
C VAL A 124 15.75 -10.06 -2.04
N LEU A 125 15.45 -9.05 -1.23
CA LEU A 125 16.45 -8.08 -0.82
C LEU A 125 17.51 -8.74 0.06
N THR A 126 18.76 -8.47 -0.25
CA THR A 126 19.93 -8.98 0.49
C THR A 126 20.48 -7.88 1.40
N GLY A 127 20.97 -8.26 2.57
CA GLY A 127 21.60 -7.33 3.51
C GLY A 127 21.34 -7.74 4.96
N ASN A 128 22.13 -7.18 5.87
CA ASN A 128 22.03 -7.49 7.31
C ASN A 128 20.87 -6.74 7.99
N ASP A 129 20.37 -5.67 7.38
CA ASP A 129 19.20 -4.90 7.85
C ASP A 129 18.11 -4.86 6.76
N PRO A 130 17.12 -5.77 6.84
CA PRO A 130 16.02 -5.85 5.88
C PRO A 130 15.18 -4.57 5.77
N VAL A 131 15.05 -3.80 6.86
CA VAL A 131 14.25 -2.56 6.87
C VAL A 131 14.97 -1.46 6.10
N THR A 132 16.27 -1.30 6.32
CA THR A 132 17.08 -0.33 5.58
C THR A 132 17.16 -0.70 4.10
N ALA A 133 17.36 -1.98 3.77
CA ALA A 133 17.35 -2.46 2.38
C ALA A 133 16.00 -2.18 1.70
N LEU A 134 14.89 -2.45 2.39
CA LEU A 134 13.55 -2.17 1.89
C LEU A 134 13.34 -0.68 1.63
N GLY A 135 13.72 0.18 2.57
CA GLY A 135 13.55 1.63 2.41
C GLY A 135 14.35 2.19 1.24
N ALA A 136 15.57 1.70 1.03
CA ALA A 136 16.40 2.09 -0.13
C ALA A 136 15.76 1.67 -1.46
N ALA A 137 15.29 0.42 -1.56
CA ALA A 137 14.64 -0.08 -2.77
C ALA A 137 13.29 0.61 -3.05
N LEU A 138 12.51 0.94 -2.02
CA LEU A 138 11.29 1.74 -2.20
C LEU A 138 11.62 3.17 -2.63
N ARG A 139 12.67 3.79 -2.08
CA ARG A 139 13.12 5.11 -2.54
C ARG A 139 13.46 5.09 -4.03
N GLU A 140 14.22 4.08 -4.47
CA GLU A 140 14.61 3.89 -5.87
C GLU A 140 13.37 3.89 -6.77
N THR A 141 12.47 2.92 -6.56
CA THR A 141 11.22 2.78 -7.32
C THR A 141 10.36 4.05 -7.30
N LEU A 142 10.15 4.67 -6.13
CA LEU A 142 9.31 5.85 -6.01
C LEU A 142 9.93 7.08 -6.71
N THR A 143 11.26 7.20 -6.70
CA THR A 143 11.96 8.31 -7.34
C THR A 143 11.89 8.22 -8.87
N GLU A 144 11.75 7.02 -9.42
CA GLU A 144 11.56 6.83 -10.87
C GLU A 144 10.11 7.06 -11.30
N VAL A 145 9.13 6.53 -10.56
CA VAL A 145 7.72 6.55 -10.95
C VAL A 145 7.04 7.91 -10.70
N ILE A 146 7.32 8.56 -9.56
CA ILE A 146 6.59 9.77 -9.14
C ILE A 146 6.78 10.96 -10.10
N PRO A 147 7.97 11.24 -10.65
CA PRO A 147 8.14 12.31 -11.64
C PRO A 147 7.26 12.12 -12.88
N LEU A 148 7.21 10.90 -13.43
CA LEU A 148 6.40 10.59 -14.61
C LEU A 148 4.90 10.76 -14.33
N LEU A 149 4.42 10.28 -13.17
CA LEU A 149 3.04 10.52 -12.75
C LEU A 149 2.73 12.01 -12.58
N ALA A 150 3.66 12.79 -12.02
CA ALA A 150 3.48 14.23 -11.87
C ALA A 150 3.35 14.93 -13.23
N GLU A 151 4.09 14.50 -14.24
CA GLU A 151 3.96 15.00 -15.61
C GLU A 151 2.64 14.60 -16.26
N VAL A 152 2.24 13.32 -16.17
CA VAL A 152 0.97 12.81 -16.71
C VAL A 152 -0.22 13.53 -16.10
N GLY A 153 -0.20 13.77 -14.79
CA GLY A 153 -1.27 14.46 -14.07
C GLY A 153 -1.17 15.98 -14.05
N GLY A 154 -0.15 16.58 -14.67
CA GLY A 154 0.07 18.03 -14.63
C GLY A 154 0.15 18.60 -13.20
N MET A 155 0.76 17.86 -12.28
CA MET A 155 0.70 18.13 -10.83
C MET A 155 2.05 18.11 -10.14
N ARG A 156 2.10 18.59 -8.90
CA ARG A 156 3.31 18.51 -8.08
C ARG A 156 3.55 17.07 -7.61
N GLN A 157 4.80 16.69 -7.41
CA GLN A 157 5.17 15.36 -6.91
C GLN A 157 4.77 15.12 -5.44
N ARG A 158 4.79 16.16 -4.59
CA ARG A 158 4.61 16.02 -3.13
C ARG A 158 3.31 15.29 -2.70
N PRO A 159 2.13 15.55 -3.29
CA PRO A 159 0.94 14.74 -3.04
C PRO A 159 1.08 13.25 -3.38
N LEU A 160 1.86 12.89 -4.41
CA LEU A 160 2.08 11.50 -4.82
C LEU A 160 2.97 10.77 -3.80
N TRP A 161 3.98 11.45 -3.25
CA TRP A 161 4.77 10.95 -2.11
C TRP A 161 3.91 10.71 -0.86
N ALA A 162 2.98 11.62 -0.56
CA ALA A 162 2.05 11.44 0.56
C ALA A 162 1.11 10.23 0.35
N LEU A 163 0.68 9.96 -0.88
CA LEU A 163 -0.12 8.76 -1.21
C LEU A 163 0.68 7.47 -1.04
N ALA A 164 1.94 7.46 -1.43
CA ALA A 164 2.83 6.32 -1.21
C ALA A 164 3.03 6.05 0.29
N ALA A 165 3.20 7.10 1.11
CA ALA A 165 3.30 6.98 2.55
C ALA A 165 2.02 6.44 3.20
N ASP A 166 0.86 6.99 2.82
CA ASP A 166 -0.42 6.46 3.28
C ASP A 166 -0.58 4.99 2.87
N SER A 167 -0.13 4.61 1.67
CA SER A 167 -0.21 3.22 1.19
C SER A 167 0.64 2.26 2.01
N VAL A 168 1.88 2.62 2.33
CA VAL A 168 2.74 1.82 3.22
C VAL A 168 2.09 1.65 4.60
N GLY A 169 1.60 2.74 5.19
CA GLY A 169 0.98 2.68 6.50
C GLY A 169 -0.32 1.86 6.53
N ASP A 170 -1.17 2.03 5.52
CA ASP A 170 -2.42 1.28 5.37
C ASP A 170 -2.16 -0.23 5.15
N ARG A 171 -1.14 -0.58 4.34
CA ARG A 171 -0.75 -1.98 4.14
C ARG A 171 -0.24 -2.64 5.41
N LEU A 172 0.50 -1.94 6.26
CA LEU A 172 0.94 -2.48 7.54
C LEU A 172 -0.23 -2.74 8.49
N VAL A 173 -1.23 -1.84 8.52
CA VAL A 173 -2.48 -2.08 9.27
C VAL A 173 -3.21 -3.30 8.72
N TRP A 174 -3.33 -3.41 7.39
CA TRP A 174 -3.98 -4.55 6.74
C TRP A 174 -3.29 -5.86 7.08
N ILE A 175 -1.98 -5.98 6.81
CA ILE A 175 -1.20 -7.19 7.08
C ILE A 175 -1.27 -7.56 8.57
N GLY A 176 -1.15 -6.58 9.46
CA GLY A 176 -1.28 -6.80 10.89
C GLY A 176 -2.64 -7.34 11.29
N ARG A 177 -3.74 -6.87 10.68
CA ARG A 177 -5.09 -7.43 10.94
C ARG A 177 -5.20 -8.86 10.45
N ALA A 178 -4.70 -9.14 9.25
CA ALA A 178 -4.69 -10.48 8.67
C ALA A 178 -3.91 -11.51 9.53
N LEU A 179 -2.88 -11.05 10.25
CA LEU A 179 -2.07 -11.86 11.16
C LEU A 179 -2.53 -11.81 12.62
N GLY A 180 -3.52 -10.98 12.97
CA GLY A 180 -3.94 -10.74 14.35
C GLY A 180 -2.96 -9.93 15.22
N ASP A 181 -1.94 -9.28 14.63
CA ASP A 181 -0.94 -8.46 15.34
C ASP A 181 -0.68 -7.12 14.63
N VAL A 182 -1.66 -6.23 14.76
CA VAL A 182 -1.60 -4.86 14.24
C VAL A 182 -0.47 -4.03 14.88
N PRO A 183 -0.23 -4.08 16.21
CA PRO A 183 0.87 -3.34 16.83
C PRO A 183 2.24 -3.71 16.26
N ALA A 184 2.57 -5.00 16.12
CA ALA A 184 3.86 -5.43 15.60
C ALA A 184 4.07 -4.99 14.14
N ALA A 185 3.08 -5.19 13.27
CA ALA A 185 3.18 -4.79 11.87
C ALA A 185 3.34 -3.26 11.73
N THR A 186 2.52 -2.48 12.44
CA THR A 186 2.54 -1.01 12.33
C THR A 186 3.78 -0.37 12.96
N ALA A 187 4.49 -1.06 13.86
CA ALA A 187 5.77 -0.60 14.41
C ALA A 187 6.86 -0.41 13.34
N LEU A 188 6.76 -1.09 12.19
CA LEU A 188 7.69 -0.96 11.06
C LEU A 188 7.52 0.34 10.27
N ALA A 189 6.40 1.05 10.43
CA ALA A 189 6.07 2.19 9.58
C ALA A 189 7.09 3.33 9.67
N LEU A 190 7.49 3.70 10.89
CA LEU A 190 8.47 4.77 11.11
C LEU A 190 9.90 4.35 10.69
N PRO A 191 10.41 3.16 11.06
CA PRO A 191 11.66 2.64 10.52
C PRO A 191 11.72 2.64 8.98
N VAL A 192 10.70 2.10 8.30
CA VAL A 192 10.62 2.08 6.84
C VAL A 192 10.58 3.50 6.26
N ALA A 193 9.74 4.39 6.80
CA ALA A 193 9.67 5.77 6.33
C ALA A 193 11.00 6.53 6.50
N ARG A 194 11.74 6.29 7.59
CA ARG A 194 13.08 6.87 7.79
C ARG A 194 14.09 6.33 6.79
N ALA A 195 14.06 5.02 6.51
CA ALA A 195 14.93 4.39 5.54
C ALA A 195 14.65 4.87 4.10
N ILE A 196 13.38 5.14 3.76
CA ILE A 196 13.02 5.81 2.50
C ILE A 196 13.53 7.25 2.51
N GLY A 197 13.30 8.02 3.58
CA GLY A 197 13.76 9.41 3.72
C GLY A 197 12.96 10.44 2.91
N ALA A 198 13.33 11.72 3.00
CA ALA A 198 12.60 12.82 2.39
C ALA A 198 12.52 12.72 0.84
N PRO A 199 11.38 13.07 0.20
CA PRO A 199 10.23 13.79 0.76
C PRO A 199 9.11 12.88 1.29
N PHE A 200 9.35 11.60 1.52
CA PHE A 200 8.36 10.64 2.03
C PHE A 200 7.96 11.00 3.47
N PRO A 201 6.69 11.35 3.74
CA PRO A 201 6.25 11.66 5.10
C PRO A 201 6.12 10.40 5.95
N ALA A 202 6.27 10.54 7.27
CA ALA A 202 6.02 9.44 8.19
C ALA A 202 4.52 9.10 8.27
N PRO A 203 4.12 7.82 8.16
CA PRO A 203 2.75 7.40 8.43
C PRO A 203 2.37 7.66 9.89
N HIS A 204 1.14 8.08 10.14
CA HIS A 204 0.60 8.33 11.47
C HIS A 204 -0.63 7.47 11.73
N TYR A 205 -0.77 6.95 12.94
CA TYR A 205 -1.90 6.11 13.33
C TYR A 205 -2.73 6.77 14.43
N VAL A 206 -4.01 6.41 14.48
CA VAL A 206 -4.91 6.72 15.59
C VAL A 206 -5.49 5.40 16.12
N ASP A 207 -5.58 5.28 17.43
CA ASP A 207 -6.24 4.16 18.09
C ASP A 207 -7.62 4.63 18.55
N VAL A 208 -8.67 3.93 18.12
CA VAL A 208 -10.06 4.34 18.32
C VAL A 208 -10.80 3.22 19.07
N PRO A 209 -11.35 3.48 20.27
CA PRO A 209 -12.12 2.47 20.98
C PRO A 209 -13.37 2.07 20.20
N PRO A 210 -13.98 0.89 20.42
CA PRO A 210 -15.33 0.61 19.95
C PRO A 210 -16.36 1.42 20.76
N ALA A 211 -17.55 1.66 20.18
CA ALA A 211 -18.61 2.39 20.88
C ALA A 211 -19.07 1.61 22.11
N HIS A 212 -19.22 2.29 23.26
CA HIS A 212 -19.80 1.68 24.44
C HIS A 212 -21.29 1.42 24.22
N THR A 213 -21.69 0.16 24.12
CA THR A 213 -23.10 -0.23 24.21
C THR A 213 -23.48 -0.42 25.68
N PRO A 214 -24.47 0.30 26.22
CA PRO A 214 -24.86 0.21 27.64
C PRO A 214 -25.53 -1.09 28.07
N LEU A 215 -25.70 -2.10 27.19
CA LEU A 215 -26.47 -3.31 27.49
C LEU A 215 -25.61 -4.57 27.52
N ASP A 216 -25.69 -5.25 28.65
CA ASP A 216 -25.43 -6.66 28.95
C ASP A 216 -24.01 -7.23 28.84
N SER A 217 -23.37 -7.28 30.02
CA SER A 217 -22.67 -8.44 30.58
C SER A 217 -22.19 -9.53 29.61
N GLY A 218 -21.05 -9.32 28.96
CA GLY A 218 -20.27 -10.40 28.36
C GLY A 218 -19.12 -9.88 27.52
N ALA A 219 -17.90 -9.91 28.07
CA ALA A 219 -16.58 -9.90 27.41
C ALA A 219 -16.38 -9.12 26.09
N ALA A 220 -17.11 -8.02 25.83
CA ALA A 220 -16.88 -7.19 24.66
C ALA A 220 -15.47 -6.60 24.74
N THR A 221 -14.63 -6.89 23.73
CA THR A 221 -13.25 -6.44 23.70
C THR A 221 -13.20 -4.91 23.72
N THR A 222 -12.59 -4.32 24.73
CA THR A 222 -12.41 -2.87 24.83
C THR A 222 -11.17 -2.38 24.07
N THR A 223 -10.47 -3.30 23.39
CA THR A 223 -9.23 -3.01 22.67
C THR A 223 -9.49 -2.01 21.55
N PRO A 224 -8.79 -0.86 21.54
CA PRO A 224 -8.90 0.10 20.45
C PRO A 224 -8.47 -0.50 19.11
N ALA A 225 -9.23 -0.20 18.07
CA ALA A 225 -8.85 -0.51 16.70
C ALA A 225 -7.91 0.59 16.17
N ARG A 226 -6.77 0.19 15.60
CA ARG A 226 -5.82 1.10 14.97
C ARG A 226 -6.22 1.42 13.53
N PHE A 227 -6.16 2.71 13.18
CA PHE A 227 -6.40 3.21 11.83
C PHE A 227 -5.28 4.14 11.37
N LEU A 228 -5.01 4.16 10.07
CA LEU A 228 -4.14 5.16 9.47
C LEU A 228 -4.82 6.55 9.48
N ARG A 229 -4.11 7.54 10.01
CA ARG A 229 -4.45 8.95 9.85
C ARG A 229 -3.79 9.47 8.57
N ARG A 230 -4.57 9.49 7.49
CA ARG A 230 -4.12 9.91 6.17
C ARG A 230 -3.48 11.30 6.15
N CYS A 231 -2.33 11.42 5.50
CA CYS A 231 -1.66 12.68 5.17
C CYS A 231 -1.88 13.10 3.71
N SER A 232 -2.50 12.24 2.90
CA SER A 232 -2.83 12.50 1.49
C SER A 232 -4.33 12.68 1.25
N CYS A 233 -4.67 13.27 0.11
CA CYS A 233 -6.04 13.30 -0.42
C CYS A 233 -6.07 12.55 -1.76
N CYS A 234 -6.82 11.45 -1.84
CA CYS A 234 -6.97 10.68 -3.09
C CYS A 234 -7.93 11.33 -4.09
N LEU A 235 -8.62 12.43 -3.75
CA LEU A 235 -9.59 13.11 -4.61
C LEU A 235 -10.80 12.28 -5.06
N VAL A 236 -11.06 11.13 -4.41
CA VAL A 236 -12.21 10.27 -4.78
C VAL A 236 -13.56 10.96 -4.69
N TYR A 237 -13.67 11.97 -3.83
CA TYR A 237 -14.89 12.76 -3.67
C TYR A 237 -15.17 13.68 -4.86
N GLU A 238 -14.21 13.87 -5.77
CA GLU A 238 -14.39 14.64 -7.02
C GLU A 238 -15.01 13.76 -8.12
N THR A 239 -15.23 12.46 -7.86
CA THR A 239 -15.92 11.57 -8.80
C THR A 239 -17.44 11.66 -8.60
N PRO A 240 -18.27 11.56 -9.67
CA PRO A 240 -19.72 11.73 -9.55
C PRO A 240 -20.40 10.72 -8.61
N SER A 241 -19.84 9.51 -8.52
CA SER A 241 -20.48 8.39 -7.82
C SER A 241 -20.00 8.17 -6.39
N LEU A 242 -18.88 8.77 -5.97
CA LEU A 242 -18.26 8.48 -4.67
C LEU A 242 -18.14 9.74 -3.81
N GLY A 243 -18.64 9.65 -2.58
CA GLY A 243 -18.44 10.69 -1.56
C GLY A 243 -17.06 10.63 -0.91
N LYS A 244 -16.90 11.38 0.19
CA LYS A 244 -15.70 11.32 1.02
C LYS A 244 -15.62 9.96 1.73
N CYS A 245 -14.46 9.29 1.75
CA CYS A 245 -14.28 8.08 2.58
C CYS A 245 -14.16 8.40 4.08
N ASP A 246 -14.22 7.38 4.94
CA ASP A 246 -14.17 7.55 6.40
C ASP A 246 -12.88 8.23 6.88
N ALA A 247 -11.75 7.90 6.26
CA ALA A 247 -10.44 8.49 6.57
C ALA A 247 -10.14 9.79 5.79
N CYS A 248 -11.10 10.37 5.06
CA CYS A 248 -10.85 11.50 4.17
C CYS A 248 -10.42 12.76 4.95
N PRO A 249 -9.28 13.40 4.59
CA PRO A 249 -8.83 14.62 5.29
C PRO A 249 -9.71 15.85 5.02
N LYS A 250 -10.65 15.76 4.07
CA LYS A 250 -11.64 16.81 3.75
C LYS A 250 -12.94 16.68 4.53
N ARG A 251 -13.07 15.67 5.42
CA ARG A 251 -14.15 15.59 6.41
C ARG A 251 -13.83 16.45 7.61
N SER A 252 -14.87 16.88 8.34
CA SER A 252 -14.66 17.51 9.64
C SER A 252 -13.99 16.50 10.59
N ARG A 253 -13.29 17.00 11.61
CA ARG A 253 -12.68 16.14 12.63
C ARG A 253 -13.74 15.25 13.29
N HIS A 254 -14.89 15.83 13.64
CA HIS A 254 -15.99 15.15 14.32
C HIS A 254 -16.58 14.02 13.47
N ASP A 255 -16.90 14.28 12.19
CA ASP A 255 -17.47 13.23 11.31
C ASP A 255 -16.51 12.06 11.15
N ARG A 256 -15.20 12.35 11.02
CA ARG A 256 -14.18 11.31 10.91
C ARG A 256 -14.07 10.49 12.19
N GLU A 257 -14.07 11.13 13.36
CA GLU A 257 -14.05 10.43 14.65
C GLU A 257 -15.27 9.50 14.78
N HIS A 258 -16.47 9.97 14.42
CA HIS A 258 -17.68 9.16 14.46
C HIS A 258 -17.62 7.96 13.49
N LEU A 259 -17.15 8.15 12.25
CA LEU A 259 -17.03 7.06 11.27
C LEU A 259 -15.97 6.03 11.68
N LEU A 260 -14.83 6.48 12.22
CA LEU A 260 -13.80 5.58 12.74
C LEU A 260 -14.29 4.80 13.96
N GLN A 261 -15.07 5.43 14.84
CA GLN A 261 -15.71 4.76 15.98
C GLN A 261 -16.66 3.66 15.52
N ALA A 262 -17.51 3.95 14.54
CA ALA A 262 -18.42 2.97 13.96
C ALA A 262 -17.66 1.80 13.29
N ALA A 263 -16.54 2.10 12.62
CA ALA A 263 -15.66 1.06 12.05
C ALA A 263 -14.98 0.22 13.14
N ALA A 264 -14.52 0.83 14.24
CA ALA A 264 -13.95 0.12 15.38
C ALA A 264 -14.97 -0.83 16.02
N THR A 265 -16.22 -0.41 16.16
CA THR A 265 -17.31 -1.28 16.66
C THR A 265 -17.54 -2.48 15.75
N ARG A 266 -17.53 -2.30 14.41
CA ARG A 266 -17.67 -3.43 13.47
C ARG A 266 -16.52 -4.42 13.60
N LEU A 267 -15.28 -3.91 13.65
CA LEU A 267 -14.09 -4.76 13.81
C LEU A 267 -14.05 -5.52 15.14
N ALA A 268 -14.68 -4.99 16.19
CA ALA A 268 -14.77 -5.68 17.49
C ALA A 268 -15.88 -6.75 17.53
N ALA A 269 -16.77 -6.78 16.53
CA ALA A 269 -17.85 -7.75 16.41
C ALA A 269 -17.52 -8.93 15.49
N ASP A 270 -16.48 -8.81 14.67
CA ASP A 270 -15.93 -9.83 13.76
C ASP A 270 -14.91 -10.73 14.49
#